data_AF-A0AAN6GB23-F1
#
_entry.id   AF-A0AAN6GB23-F1
#
_cell.length_a   1.000
_cell.length_b   1.000
_cell.length_c   1.000
_cell.angle_alpha   90.00
_cell.angle_beta   90.00
_cell.angle_gamma   90.00
#
_symmetry.space_group_name_H-M   'P 1'
#
loop_
_entity.id
_entity.type
_entity.pdbx_description
1 polymer ?
#
loop_
_entity_poly.entity_id
_entity_poly.type
_entity_poly.pdbx_seq_one_letter_code
_entity_poly.pdbx_strand_id
1 'polypeptide(L)'
;MASTLLLSAGTVLFFHSAYSTYEYLSLRKSLDLDPAPLPTDITLEILLAFAVLLLSLALRAGRLREMSWSSEMRKRTIDEIDARPSFANVHHRGQILFAER
;
A
#
# COMPACT_ATOMS: atom_id res chain seq x y z
N MET A 1 -2.78 -10.41 -0.41
CA MET A 1 -1.83 -11.50 -0.04
C MET A 1 -0.63 -11.52 -0.97
N ALA A 2 -0.80 -11.64 -2.30
CA ALA A 2 0.32 -11.64 -3.26
C ALA A 2 1.22 -10.39 -3.20
N SER A 3 0.65 -9.18 -3.12
CA SER A 3 1.41 -7.92 -3.01
C SER A 3 2.22 -7.83 -1.71
N THR A 4 1.71 -8.41 -0.62
CA THR A 4 2.42 -8.45 0.68
C THR A 4 3.62 -9.38 0.63
N LEU A 5 3.49 -10.55 -0.03
CA LEU A 5 4.58 -11.49 -0.24
C LEU A 5 5.68 -10.89 -1.11
N LEU A 6 5.29 -10.28 -2.25
CA LEU A 6 6.21 -9.57 -3.13
C LEU A 6 6.93 -8.42 -2.42
N LEU A 7 6.21 -7.65 -1.59
CA LEU A 7 6.80 -6.61 -0.77
C LEU A 7 7.83 -7.18 0.21
N SER A 8 7.49 -8.25 0.95
CA SER A 8 8.43 -8.88 1.88
C SER A 8 9.67 -9.44 1.18
N ALA A 9 9.51 -10.09 0.02
CA ALA A 9 10.62 -10.62 -0.76
C ALA A 9 11.51 -9.49 -1.31
N GLY A 10 10.90 -8.43 -1.86
CA GLY A 10 11.62 -7.25 -2.33
C GLY A 10 12.39 -6.55 -1.22
N THR A 11 11.83 -6.46 -0.01
CA THR A 11 12.52 -5.91 1.16
C THR A 11 13.72 -6.76 1.55
N VAL A 12 13.59 -8.08 1.61
CA VAL A 12 14.70 -8.99 1.92
C VAL A 12 15.81 -8.89 0.88
N LEU A 13 15.46 -8.90 -0.42
CA LEU A 13 16.43 -8.72 -1.50
C LEU A 13 17.16 -7.38 -1.41
N PHE A 14 16.43 -6.29 -1.13
CA PHE A 14 17.02 -4.97 -0.98
C PHE A 14 18.01 -4.90 0.19
N PHE A 15 17.66 -5.49 1.34
CA PHE A 15 18.58 -5.59 2.48
C PHE A 15 19.79 -6.47 2.19
N HIS A 16 19.60 -7.57 1.44
CA HIS A 16 20.69 -8.43 1.01
C HIS A 16 21.71 -7.63 0.18
N SER A 17 21.26 -6.93 -0.86
CA SER A 17 22.17 -6.16 -1.71
C SER A 17 22.78 -4.94 -1.01
N ALA A 18 22.07 -4.35 -0.04
CA ALA A 18 22.61 -3.32 0.83
C ALA A 18 23.75 -3.87 1.71
N TYR A 19 23.58 -5.08 2.27
CA TYR A 19 24.63 -5.76 3.01
C TYR A 19 25.82 -6.12 2.11
N SER A 20 25.59 -6.66 0.91
CA SER A 20 26.66 -6.97 -0.06
C SER A 20 27.46 -5.72 -0.45
N THR A 21 26.79 -4.58 -0.63
CA THR A 21 27.43 -3.29 -0.86
C THR A 21 28.30 -2.87 0.32
N TYR A 22 27.76 -2.98 1.54
CA TYR A 22 28.50 -2.67 2.77
C TYR A 22 29.73 -3.55 2.91
N GLU A 23 29.59 -4.86 2.73
CA GLU A 23 30.68 -5.83 2.82
C GLU A 23 31.78 -5.55 1.80
N TYR A 24 31.41 -5.33 0.52
CA TYR A 24 32.35 -4.97 -0.54
C TYR A 24 33.17 -3.71 -0.18
N LEU A 25 32.50 -2.64 0.26
CA LEU A 25 33.16 -1.39 0.60
C LEU A 25 34.01 -1.51 1.88
N SER A 26 33.51 -2.24 2.88
CA SER A 26 34.19 -2.46 4.16
C SER A 26 35.48 -3.27 3.98
N LEU A 27 35.42 -4.36 3.20
CA LEU A 27 36.59 -5.19 2.88
C LEU A 27 37.66 -4.39 2.14
N ARG A 28 37.27 -3.65 1.10
CA ARG A 28 38.24 -2.83 0.34
C ARG A 28 38.91 -1.79 1.22
N LYS A 29 38.14 -1.12 2.08
CA LYS A 29 38.67 -0.15 3.04
C LYS A 29 39.63 -0.80 4.03
N SER A 30 39.32 -2.02 4.51
CA SER A 30 40.19 -2.74 5.45
C SER A 30 41.52 -3.20 4.83
N LEU A 31 41.53 -3.43 3.51
CA LEU A 31 42.68 -3.87 2.73
C LEU A 31 43.46 -2.72 2.10
N ASP A 32 43.08 -1.46 2.38
CA ASP A 32 43.67 -0.25 1.80
C ASP A 32 43.71 -0.27 0.25
N LEU A 33 42.66 -0.83 -0.36
CA LEU A 33 42.51 -0.88 -1.81
C LEU A 33 41.96 0.45 -2.33
N ASP A 34 42.44 0.87 -3.50
CA ASP A 34 41.96 2.07 -4.17
C ASP A 34 40.43 2.06 -4.35
N PRO A 35 39.76 3.23 -4.30
CA PRO A 35 38.34 3.34 -4.60
C PRO A 35 38.03 2.76 -5.99
N ALA A 36 37.11 1.80 -6.03
CA ALA A 36 36.65 1.19 -7.27
C ALA A 36 35.12 1.29 -7.35
N PRO A 37 34.54 1.32 -8.56
CA PRO A 37 33.11 1.22 -8.74
C PRO A 37 32.56 -0.08 -8.13
N LEU A 38 31.26 -0.08 -7.84
CA LEU A 38 30.57 -1.27 -7.39
C LEU A 38 30.57 -2.34 -8.49
N PRO A 39 30.68 -3.62 -8.13
CA PRO A 39 30.49 -4.73 -9.05
C PRO A 39 29.13 -4.66 -9.75
N THR A 40 29.10 -5.07 -11.01
CA THR A 40 27.89 -4.99 -11.85
C THR A 40 26.79 -5.92 -11.34
N ASP A 41 27.13 -7.05 -10.74
CA ASP A 41 26.21 -7.98 -10.08
C ASP A 41 25.46 -7.33 -8.92
N ILE A 42 26.16 -6.70 -7.96
CA ILE A 42 25.54 -5.99 -6.83
C ILE A 42 24.65 -4.85 -7.35
N THR A 43 25.12 -4.14 -8.38
CA THR A 43 24.36 -3.04 -9.00
C THR A 43 23.06 -3.53 -9.62
N LEU A 44 23.09 -4.65 -10.38
CA LEU A 44 21.91 -5.26 -10.97
C LEU A 44 20.95 -5.80 -9.91
N GLU A 45 21.48 -6.37 -8.83
CA GLU A 45 20.68 -6.90 -7.73
C GLU A 45 19.89 -5.79 -7.01
N ILE A 46 20.53 -4.66 -6.70
CA ILE A 46 19.85 -3.48 -6.13
C ILE A 46 18.77 -2.95 -7.07
N LEU A 47 19.07 -2.83 -8.36
CA LEU A 47 18.11 -2.33 -9.36
C LEU A 47 16.89 -3.26 -9.47
N LEU A 48 17.12 -4.57 -9.45
CA LEU A 48 16.04 -5.56 -9.51
C LEU A 48 15.22 -5.56 -8.21
N ALA A 49 15.87 -5.52 -7.05
CA ALA A 49 15.18 -5.41 -5.76
C ALA A 49 14.32 -4.14 -5.68
N PHE A 50 14.84 -3.01 -6.16
CA PHE A 50 14.12 -1.74 -6.24
C PHE A 50 12.91 -1.81 -7.19
N ALA A 51 13.08 -2.41 -8.37
CA ALA A 51 11.97 -2.61 -9.31
C ALA A 51 10.84 -3.49 -8.71
N VAL A 52 11.21 -4.55 -7.99
CA VAL A 52 10.25 -5.42 -7.28
C VAL A 52 9.52 -4.64 -6.19
N LEU A 53 10.21 -3.79 -5.43
CA LEU A 53 9.59 -2.93 -4.41
C LEU A 53 8.58 -1.94 -5.03
N LEU A 54 8.96 -1.27 -6.12
CA LEU A 54 8.07 -0.36 -6.84
C LEU A 54 6.82 -1.07 -7.37
N LEU A 55 6.99 -2.25 -8.00
CA LEU A 55 5.88 -3.07 -8.49
C LEU A 55 4.96 -3.48 -7.33
N SER A 56 5.54 -3.91 -6.21
CA SER A 56 4.77 -4.33 -5.02
C SER A 56 3.92 -3.20 -4.47
N LEU A 57 4.48 -1.98 -4.43
CA LEU A 57 3.77 -0.80 -3.96
C LEU A 57 2.67 -0.36 -4.93
N ALA A 58 2.94 -0.40 -6.24
CA ALA A 58 1.96 -0.11 -7.27
C ALA A 58 0.77 -1.09 -7.24
N LEU A 59 1.03 -2.39 -7.04
CA LEU A 59 -0.02 -3.41 -6.89
C LEU A 59 -0.83 -3.25 -5.60
N ARG A 60 -0.27 -2.57 -4.59
CA ARG A 60 -0.96 -2.24 -3.34
C ARG A 60 -1.74 -0.93 -3.44
N ALA A 61 -1.53 -0.13 -4.48
CA ALA A 61 -2.29 1.08 -4.70
C ALA A 61 -3.78 0.74 -4.80
N GLY A 62 -4.60 1.45 -4.02
CA GLY A 62 -6.04 1.28 -4.05
C GLY A 62 -6.60 1.64 -5.43
N ARG A 63 -7.75 1.06 -5.76
CA ARG A 63 -8.44 1.40 -7.00
C ARG A 63 -8.85 2.87 -6.96
N LEU A 64 -8.59 3.58 -8.07
CA LEU A 64 -9.00 4.97 -8.21
C LEU A 64 -10.53 5.07 -8.11
N ARG A 65 -11.00 6.08 -7.37
CA ARG A 65 -12.44 6.38 -7.27
C ARG A 65 -12.86 7.24 -8.45
N GLU A 66 -14.05 6.96 -8.98
CA GLU A 66 -14.65 7.81 -10.02
C GLU A 66 -15.00 9.19 -9.46
N MET A 67 -14.72 10.24 -10.25
CA MET A 67 -14.93 11.63 -9.84
C MET A 67 -16.36 12.13 -10.06
N SER A 68 -17.14 11.49 -10.94
CA SER A 68 -18.46 11.99 -11.31
C SER A 68 -19.48 11.80 -10.18
N TRP A 69 -20.11 12.91 -9.76
CA TRP A 69 -21.23 12.91 -8.81
C TRP A 69 -22.37 11.99 -9.26
N SER A 70 -22.70 12.00 -10.56
CA SER A 70 -23.75 11.14 -11.12
C SER A 70 -23.48 9.64 -10.91
N SER A 71 -22.20 9.25 -10.88
CA SER A 71 -21.80 7.86 -10.66
C SER A 71 -21.82 7.45 -9.19
N GLU A 72 -21.59 8.41 -8.30
CA GLU A 72 -21.79 8.21 -6.86
C GLU A 72 -23.29 8.08 -6.54
N MET A 73 -24.11 8.99 -7.07
CA MET A 73 -25.57 8.99 -6.86
C MET A 73 -26.28 7.74 -7.38
N ARG A 74 -25.80 7.14 -8.47
CA ARG A 74 -26.33 5.85 -8.97
C ARG A 74 -26.22 4.70 -7.96
N LYS A 75 -25.34 4.81 -6.95
CA LYS A 75 -25.11 3.77 -5.94
C LYS A 75 -25.98 3.96 -4.69
N ARG A 76 -26.66 5.10 -4.56
CA ARG A 76 -27.49 5.45 -3.40
C ARG A 76 -28.97 5.26 -3.70
N THR A 77 -29.73 4.96 -2.66
CA THR A 77 -31.19 4.83 -2.75
C THR A 77 -31.88 6.13 -2.35
N ILE A 78 -33.14 6.30 -2.77
CA ILE A 78 -33.94 7.47 -2.39
C ILE A 78 -34.11 7.51 -0.87
N ASP A 79 -34.33 6.37 -0.23
CA ASP A 79 -34.50 6.26 1.23
C ASP A 79 -33.25 6.74 1.99
N GLU A 80 -32.05 6.45 1.48
CA GLU A 80 -30.79 6.90 2.09
C GLU A 80 -30.64 8.43 2.04
N ILE A 81 -31.09 9.06 0.95
CA ILE A 81 -31.06 10.53 0.79
C ILE A 81 -32.20 11.18 1.60
N ASP A 82 -33.36 10.55 1.66
CA ASP A 82 -34.55 11.09 2.31
C ASP A 82 -34.59 10.87 3.83
N ALA A 83 -33.77 9.96 4.37
CA ALA A 83 -33.66 9.70 5.80
C ALA A 83 -33.35 10.94 6.65
N ARG A 84 -32.74 11.98 6.05
CA ARG A 84 -32.52 13.34 6.61
C ARG A 84 -32.37 13.33 8.14
N PRO A 85 -31.30 12.73 8.70
CA PRO A 85 -31.20 12.42 10.12
C PRO A 85 -31.29 13.65 11.02
N SER A 86 -30.88 14.82 10.53
CA SER A 86 -31.03 16.10 11.24
C SER A 86 -32.49 16.49 11.52
N PHE A 87 -33.45 15.91 10.79
CA PHE A 87 -34.89 16.10 10.95
C PHE A 87 -35.60 14.81 11.36
N ALA A 88 -34.86 13.82 11.88
CA ALA A 88 -35.44 12.56 12.31
C ALA A 88 -36.48 12.80 13.42
N ASN A 89 -37.71 12.34 13.20
CA ASN A 89 -38.76 12.39 14.20
C ASN A 89 -38.71 11.12 15.07
N VAL A 90 -38.57 11.29 16.38
CA VAL A 90 -38.58 10.18 17.35
C VAL A 90 -39.99 9.72 17.73
N HIS A 91 -41.02 10.53 17.46
CA HIS A 91 -42.43 10.17 17.65
C HIS A 91 -42.99 9.46 16.42
N HIS A 92 -42.58 8.20 16.26
CA HIS A 92 -43.11 7.30 15.23
C HIS A 92 -43.56 5.98 15.85
N ARG A 93 -44.34 5.21 15.08
CA ARG A 93 -44.96 3.94 15.53
C ARG A 93 -43.93 2.87 15.93
N GLY A 94 -42.67 3.05 15.54
CA GLY A 94 -41.57 2.14 15.90
C GLY A 94 -41.35 2.06 17.41
N GLN A 95 -41.65 3.11 18.17
CA GLN A 95 -41.55 3.09 19.64
C GLN A 95 -42.47 2.05 20.29
N ILE A 96 -43.63 1.76 19.70
CA ILE A 96 -44.59 0.77 20.21
C ILE A 96 -44.29 -0.61 19.62
N LEU A 97 -43.89 -0.67 18.34
CA LEU A 97 -43.68 -1.93 17.62
C LEU A 97 -42.36 -2.62 17.98
N PHE A 98 -41.35 -1.88 18.42
CA PHE A 98 -40.00 -2.38 18.73
C PHE A 98 -39.56 -2.10 20.17
N ALA A 99 -40.48 -1.78 21.08
CA ALA A 99 -40.17 -1.77 22.50
C ALA A 99 -39.85 -3.20 22.95
N GLU A 100 -38.57 -3.49 23.22
CA GLU A 100 -38.21 -4.70 23.96
C GLU A 100 -38.80 -4.62 25.36
N ARG A 101 -39.37 -5.74 25.81
CA ARG A 101 -40.07 -5.84 27.09
C ARG A 101 -39.08 -6.05 28.23
#